data_AF-A0A351GHY9-F1
#
_entry.id   AF-A0A351GHY9-F1
#
_cell.length_a   1.000
_cell.length_b   1.000
_cell.length_c   1.000
_cell.angle_alpha   90.00
_cell.angle_beta   90.00
_cell.angle_gamma   90.00
#
_symmetry.space_group_name_H-M   'P 1'
#
loop_
_entity.id
_entity.type
_entity.pdbx_description
1 polymer ?
#
loop_
_entity_poly.entity_id
_entity_poly.type
_entity_poly.pdbx_seq_one_letter_code
_entity_poly.pdbx_strand_id
1 'polypeptide(L)'
;MSKGKTQKYYDKNPKAKAKKLAYDKAYQKKNKSKVNKDRAECNKFRRKNGTYGDGSKMDCSHKGGSLVMERRKANRARGGAKKK
;
A
#
# COMPACT_ATOMS: atom_id res chain seq x y z
N MET A 1 21.40 -11.48 -1.64
CA MET A 1 20.39 -10.82 -2.51
C MET A 1 20.94 -9.51 -3.05
N SER A 2 21.06 -9.35 -4.37
CA SER A 2 21.54 -8.09 -4.99
C SER A 2 20.53 -6.95 -4.76
N LYS A 3 21.03 -5.75 -4.42
CA LYS A 3 20.21 -4.54 -4.29
C LYS A 3 19.48 -4.22 -5.61
N GLY A 4 18.21 -3.80 -5.52
CA GLY A 4 17.43 -3.36 -6.68
C GLY A 4 17.98 -2.08 -7.32
N LYS A 5 17.60 -1.81 -8.58
CA LYS A 5 18.09 -0.65 -9.37
C LYS A 5 17.92 0.68 -8.63
N THR A 6 16.74 0.91 -8.04
CA THR A 6 16.42 2.12 -7.26
C THR A 6 17.29 2.27 -6.01
N GLN A 7 17.53 1.16 -5.30
CA GLN A 7 18.37 1.21 -4.09
C GLN A 7 19.83 1.51 -4.46
N LYS A 8 20.35 0.88 -5.52
CA LYS A 8 21.68 1.21 -6.06
C LYS A 8 21.80 2.68 -6.45
N TYR A 9 20.76 3.26 -7.04
CA TYR A 9 20.73 4.69 -7.37
C TYR A 9 20.77 5.57 -6.12
N TYR A 10 19.96 5.30 -5.10
CA TYR A 10 19.95 6.08 -3.86
C TYR A 10 21.22 5.92 -3.03
N ASP A 11 21.86 4.75 -3.08
CA ASP A 11 23.16 4.53 -2.44
C ASP A 11 24.27 5.37 -3.11
N LYS A 12 24.23 5.50 -4.45
CA LYS A 12 25.16 6.37 -5.20
C LYS A 12 24.82 7.86 -5.12
N ASN A 13 23.56 8.20 -4.78
CA ASN A 13 23.04 9.58 -4.79
C ASN A 13 22.39 9.93 -3.44
N PRO A 14 23.19 10.18 -2.38
CA PRO A 14 22.67 10.41 -1.04
C PRO A 14 21.76 11.65 -0.96
N LYS A 15 22.05 12.70 -1.74
CA LYS A 15 21.19 13.90 -1.84
C LYS A 15 19.80 13.56 -2.38
N ALA A 16 19.70 12.71 -3.40
CA ALA A 16 18.42 12.27 -3.97
C ALA A 16 17.64 11.39 -2.96
N LYS A 17 18.34 10.52 -2.23
CA LYS A 17 17.76 9.71 -1.15
C LYS A 17 17.17 10.60 -0.05
N ALA A 18 17.92 11.61 0.40
CA ALA A 18 17.46 12.54 1.42
C ALA A 18 16.20 13.32 0.99
N LYS A 19 16.16 13.83 -0.25
CA LYS A 19 14.98 14.48 -0.83
C LYS A 19 13.76 13.55 -0.84
N LYS A 20 13.94 12.30 -1.29
CA LYS A 20 12.87 11.30 -1.33
C LYS A 20 12.35 10.97 0.08
N LEU A 21 13.24 10.77 1.04
CA LEU A 21 12.88 10.50 2.43
C LEU A 21 12.10 11.66 3.07
N ALA A 22 12.54 12.90 2.82
CA ALA A 22 11.84 14.08 3.31
C ALA A 22 10.42 14.19 2.74
N TYR A 23 10.28 13.99 1.42
CA TYR A 23 8.97 13.95 0.75
C TYR A 23 8.07 12.84 1.32
N ASP A 24 8.58 11.61 1.44
CA ASP A 24 7.81 10.47 1.93
C ASP A 24 7.38 10.69 3.39
N LYS A 25 8.25 11.24 4.24
CA LYS A 25 7.93 11.59 5.64
C LYS A 25 6.82 12.64 5.72
N ALA A 26 6.90 13.70 4.91
CA ALA A 26 5.87 14.73 4.87
C ALA A 26 4.53 14.17 4.35
N TYR A 27 4.56 13.37 3.29
CA TYR A 27 3.39 12.73 2.72
C TYR A 27 2.73 11.77 3.71
N GLN A 28 3.51 10.92 4.38
CA GLN A 28 3.00 10.01 5.41
C GLN A 28 2.41 10.77 6.59
N LYS A 29 3.04 11.84 7.06
CA LYS A 29 2.49 12.68 8.14
C LYS A 29 1.15 13.29 7.74
N LYS A 30 1.04 13.86 6.54
CA LYS A 30 -0.20 14.45 6.01
C LYS A 30 -1.32 13.43 5.89
N ASN A 31 -1.01 12.21 5.45
CA ASN A 31 -2.01 11.17 5.20
C ASN A 31 -2.22 10.21 6.38
N LYS A 32 -1.52 10.38 7.50
CA LYS A 32 -1.50 9.43 8.63
C LYS A 32 -2.88 9.09 9.15
N SER A 33 -3.73 10.10 9.35
CA SER A 33 -5.09 9.92 9.84
C SER A 33 -5.93 9.06 8.88
N LYS A 34 -5.94 9.42 7.60
CA LYS A 34 -6.65 8.68 6.54
C LYS A 34 -6.14 7.23 6.44
N VAL A 35 -4.83 7.04 6.32
CA VAL A 35 -4.22 5.70 6.21
C VAL A 35 -4.56 4.82 7.41
N ASN A 36 -4.58 5.38 8.62
CA ASN A 36 -4.97 4.64 9.82
C ASN A 36 -6.44 4.22 9.80
N LYS A 37 -7.35 5.10 9.37
CA LYS A 37 -8.78 4.80 9.21
C LYS A 37 -8.98 3.70 8.16
N ASP A 38 -8.47 3.92 6.94
CA ASP A 38 -8.56 2.96 5.83
C ASP A 38 -8.04 1.57 6.26
N ARG A 39 -6.91 1.53 6.99
CA ARG A 39 -6.33 0.28 7.50
C ARG A 39 -7.21 -0.40 8.56
N ALA A 40 -7.76 0.39 9.50
CA ALA A 40 -8.63 -0.14 10.53
C ALA A 40 -9.92 -0.73 9.93
N GLU A 41 -10.52 -0.03 8.98
CA GLU A 41 -11.71 -0.47 8.24
C GLU A 41 -11.44 -1.76 7.45
N CYS A 42 -10.35 -1.80 6.66
CA CYS A 42 -9.95 -3.01 5.93
C CYS A 42 -9.75 -4.21 6.87
N ASN A 43 -9.08 -4.01 8.00
CA ASN A 43 -8.82 -5.08 8.95
C ASN A 43 -10.12 -5.57 9.61
N LYS A 44 -11.02 -4.65 9.99
CA LYS A 44 -12.34 -4.99 10.53
C LYS A 44 -13.15 -5.80 9.51
N PHE A 45 -13.16 -5.38 8.25
CA PHE A 45 -13.83 -6.08 7.16
C PHE A 45 -13.24 -7.48 6.92
N ARG A 46 -11.91 -7.62 6.89
CA ARG A 46 -11.26 -8.93 6.73
C ARG A 46 -11.56 -9.88 7.89
N ARG A 47 -11.57 -9.38 9.12
CA ARG A 47 -11.94 -10.18 10.31
C ARG A 47 -13.39 -10.66 10.23
N LYS A 48 -14.32 -9.78 9.87
CA LYS A 48 -15.74 -10.14 9.65
C LYS A 48 -15.91 -11.24 8.60
N ASN A 49 -15.10 -11.20 7.55
CA ASN A 49 -15.13 -12.21 6.47
C ASN A 49 -14.27 -13.45 6.76
N GLY A 50 -13.66 -13.58 7.94
CA GLY A 50 -12.80 -14.72 8.28
C GLY A 50 -11.47 -14.79 7.50
N THR A 51 -11.12 -13.75 6.72
CA THR A 51 -9.93 -13.75 5.84
C THR A 51 -8.72 -13.04 6.43
N TYR A 52 -8.76 -12.75 7.72
CA TYR A 52 -7.67 -12.09 8.42
C TYR A 52 -6.74 -13.16 9.00
N GLY A 53 -5.56 -13.34 8.39
CA GLY A 53 -4.55 -14.27 8.88
C GLY A 53 -4.76 -15.74 8.48
N ASP A 54 -5.77 -16.03 7.67
CA ASP A 54 -6.14 -17.37 7.16
C ASP A 54 -5.19 -17.91 6.08
N GLY A 55 -4.16 -17.16 5.69
CA GLY A 55 -3.27 -17.52 4.59
C GLY A 55 -3.91 -17.43 3.20
N SER A 56 -5.18 -17.02 3.10
CA SER A 56 -5.82 -16.81 1.82
C SER A 56 -5.16 -15.63 1.09
N LYS A 57 -5.11 -15.72 -0.23
CA LYS A 57 -4.56 -14.67 -1.09
C LYS A 57 -5.59 -13.57 -1.34
N MET A 58 -6.41 -13.24 -0.34
CA MET A 58 -7.49 -12.26 -0.42
C MET A 58 -7.09 -10.96 0.27
N ASP A 59 -7.30 -9.84 -0.41
CA ASP A 59 -7.08 -8.48 0.07
C ASP A 59 -8.43 -7.74 0.14
N CYS A 60 -8.52 -6.75 1.03
CA CYS A 60 -9.63 -5.81 1.04
C CYS A 60 -9.40 -4.74 -0.04
N SER A 61 -10.41 -4.47 -0.87
CA SER A 61 -10.38 -3.48 -1.93
C SER A 61 -11.45 -2.42 -1.68
N HIS A 62 -11.07 -1.15 -1.74
CA HIS A 62 -12.03 -0.03 -1.80
C HIS A 62 -12.49 0.14 -3.25
N LYS A 63 -13.76 -0.15 -3.55
CA LYS A 63 -14.37 0.02 -4.88
C LYS A 63 -15.65 0.84 -4.76
N GLY A 64 -15.72 1.97 -5.45
CA GLY A 64 -16.94 2.79 -5.52
C GLY A 64 -17.51 3.18 -4.15
N GLY A 65 -16.65 3.45 -3.15
CA GLY A 65 -17.07 3.79 -1.78
C GLY A 65 -17.39 2.59 -0.88
N SER A 66 -17.35 1.35 -1.39
CA SER A 66 -17.58 0.13 -0.62
C SER A 66 -16.31 -0.71 -0.46
N LEU A 67 -16.28 -1.55 0.57
CA LEU A 67 -15.24 -2.56 0.79
C LEU A 67 -15.66 -3.89 0.17
N VAL A 68 -14.81 -4.45 -0.69
CA VAL A 68 -15.02 -5.78 -1.26
C VAL A 68 -13.79 -6.66 -1.04
N MET A 69 -14.01 -7.96 -0.89
CA MET A 69 -12.92 -8.94 -0.87
C MET A 69 -12.49 -9.23 -2.31
N GLU A 70 -11.19 -9.21 -2.57
CA GLU A 70 -10.66 -9.49 -3.90
C GLU A 70 -9.35 -10.27 -3.83
N ARG A 71 -9.08 -11.11 -4.84
CA ARG A 71 -7.77 -11.76 -4.99
C ARG A 71 -6.66 -10.71 -5.03
N ARG A 72 -5.69 -10.85 -4.13
CA ARG A 72 -4.51 -10.00 -3.95
C ARG A 72 -3.80 -9.66 -5.26
N LYS A 73 -3.63 -10.65 -6.15
CA LYS A 73 -2.98 -10.45 -7.45
C LYS A 73 -3.76 -9.47 -8.33
N ALA A 74 -5.08 -9.65 -8.43
CA ALA A 74 -5.94 -8.78 -9.22
C ALA A 74 -6.00 -7.36 -8.64
N ASN A 75 -6.19 -7.24 -7.32
CA ASN A 75 -6.24 -5.95 -6.64
C ASN A 75 -4.94 -5.15 -6.87
N ARG A 76 -3.78 -5.77 -6.59
CA ARG A 76 -2.47 -5.09 -6.72
C ARG A 76 -2.08 -4.81 -8.16
N ALA A 77 -2.47 -5.66 -9.11
CA ALA A 77 -2.18 -5.47 -10.53
C ALA A 77 -3.07 -4.40 -11.19
N ARG A 78 -4.20 -4.01 -10.59
CA ARG A 78 -5.10 -2.99 -11.15
C ARG A 78 -4.44 -1.62 -11.29
N GLY A 79 -3.36 -1.32 -10.55
CA GLY A 79 -2.64 -0.05 -10.71
C GLY A 79 -3.43 1.20 -10.28
N GLY A 80 -4.58 1.01 -9.60
CA GLY A 80 -5.48 2.10 -9.20
C GLY A 80 -6.09 2.85 -10.40
N ALA A 81 -6.46 4.11 -10.18
CA ALA A 81 -7.09 4.99 -11.19
C ALA A 81 -6.19 5.37 -12.38
N LYS A 82 -4.95 4.86 -12.45
CA LYS A 82 -3.94 5.23 -13.47
C LYS A 82 -3.75 4.18 -14.57
N LYS A 83 -4.46 3.05 -14.50
CA LYS A 83 -4.47 2.06 -15.56
C LYS A 83 -5.60 2.41 -16.54
N LYS A 84 -5.23 2.95 -17.71
CA LYS A 84 -6.11 2.99 -18.88
C LYS A 84 -6.23 1.58 -19.45
#